data_AF-A0A2E3DR17-F1
#
_entry.id   AF-A0A2E3DR17-F1
#
_cell.length_a   1.000
_cell.length_b   1.000
_cell.length_c   1.000
_cell.angle_alpha   90.00
_cell.angle_beta   90.00
_cell.angle_gamma   90.00
#
_symmetry.space_group_name_H-M   'P 1'
#
loop_
_entity.id
_entity.type
_entity.pdbx_description
1 polymer ?
#
loop_
_entity_poly.entity_id
_entity_poly.type
_entity_poly.pdbx_seq_one_letter_code
_entity_poly.pdbx_strand_id
1 'polypeptide(L)'
;MLGGVLLAGTRVAYSRPGMMMRIPTSSNKVAPYLFRTGFSTEIHNFNPFNTAGGLFFDMELSRGFSFGFSAVIPGDTSHVKELPNGYSLENSTYNPPVEFGFHFQQRVYTYNDISLSVGLQDVVFESEQKSDEILSLNTSLLSLFTVLASEKDLGDYKMKTYMGFGTGGLAPTDPDTMSFVASDQNTEVSDSVTTTNSGVFVGFLLKTPFFVQWGGMDIVGEFDGTGVNVGLRIPLTSDYRLNLGFTHIEKLPEWGNRYWSGHPGFSLGLAMMVPRDPLKRIRSGPSSPTNIYGPGEAGSSGDNTISLHRDSTIVMANVAVETLRDSMALMNNEMRNLLVRLNAMEQNSKFLSDSLTSMKLETNISEKNMNEAMRHLSRSLRYFYAGDYREALKEVDLSLELNPNMALAYARRGSIYYKLGDVQRATINWNLALRYDPEYTDVRNILKALSENQLKSASFNEE
;
A
#
# COMPACT_ATOMS: atom_id res chain seq x y z
N MET A 1 -54.97 -43.11 4.63
CA MET A 1 -54.61 -41.90 3.85
C MET A 1 -53.10 -41.78 3.92
N LEU A 2 -52.41 -42.17 2.84
CA LEU A 2 -50.97 -42.01 2.71
C LEU A 2 -50.66 -40.52 2.57
N GLY A 3 -50.05 -39.93 3.60
CA GLY A 3 -49.44 -38.61 3.50
C GLY A 3 -48.17 -38.73 2.68
N GLY A 4 -48.24 -38.35 1.40
CA GLY A 4 -47.04 -38.15 0.58
C GLY A 4 -46.28 -36.95 1.13
N VAL A 5 -45.29 -37.21 1.98
CA VAL A 5 -44.28 -36.22 2.37
C VAL A 5 -43.14 -36.35 1.37
N LEU A 6 -43.17 -35.52 0.33
CA LEU A 6 -42.06 -35.35 -0.61
C LEU A 6 -42.01 -33.89 -1.01
N LEU A 7 -41.17 -33.12 -0.33
CA LEU A 7 -40.67 -31.83 -0.80
C LEU A 7 -39.19 -31.74 -0.40
N ALA A 8 -38.32 -32.30 -1.24
CA ALA A 8 -36.88 -32.07 -1.12
C ALA A 8 -36.58 -30.65 -1.61
N GLY A 9 -36.35 -29.72 -0.69
CA GLY A 9 -35.88 -28.38 -1.03
C GLY A 9 -34.47 -28.43 -1.60
N THR A 10 -34.19 -27.68 -2.67
CA THR A 10 -32.79 -27.45 -3.04
C THR A 10 -32.11 -26.62 -1.98
N ARG A 11 -30.90 -27.04 -1.58
CA ARG A 11 -30.12 -26.32 -0.60
C ARG A 11 -29.40 -25.14 -1.27
N VAL A 12 -29.40 -24.03 -0.54
CA VAL A 12 -28.85 -22.74 -0.97
C VAL A 12 -27.40 -22.88 -1.41
N ALA A 13 -27.07 -22.31 -2.57
CA ALA A 13 -25.69 -22.25 -3.05
C ALA A 13 -24.74 -21.68 -1.98
N TYR A 14 -23.51 -22.20 -1.92
CA TYR A 14 -22.46 -21.83 -0.95
C TYR A 14 -22.78 -22.12 0.52
N SER A 15 -23.77 -22.96 0.82
CA SER A 15 -24.08 -23.37 2.21
C SER A 15 -23.29 -24.60 2.68
N ARG A 16 -22.62 -25.32 1.76
CA ARG A 16 -21.90 -26.56 2.01
C ARG A 16 -20.41 -26.32 2.30
N PRO A 17 -19.74 -27.21 3.06
CA PRO A 17 -18.29 -27.10 3.27
C PRO A 17 -17.54 -27.14 1.95
N GLY A 18 -16.52 -26.31 1.85
CA GLY A 18 -15.70 -26.22 0.64
C GLY A 18 -16.07 -25.09 -0.30
N MET A 19 -15.30 -24.98 -1.37
CA MET A 19 -15.18 -23.75 -2.15
C MET A 19 -16.14 -23.65 -3.35
N MET A 20 -16.93 -24.71 -3.58
CA MET A 20 -17.92 -24.84 -4.65
C MET A 20 -19.30 -24.34 -4.20
N MET A 21 -20.27 -24.29 -5.12
CA MET A 21 -21.62 -23.81 -4.83
C MET A 21 -22.45 -24.90 -4.15
N ARG A 22 -22.54 -26.10 -4.74
CA ARG A 22 -23.38 -27.18 -4.23
C ARG A 22 -22.63 -28.50 -4.06
N ILE A 23 -21.46 -28.70 -4.65
CA ILE A 23 -20.73 -29.97 -4.53
C ILE A 23 -19.67 -29.93 -3.40
N PRO A 24 -19.34 -31.07 -2.77
CA PRO A 24 -18.23 -31.13 -1.82
C PRO A 24 -16.87 -30.96 -2.52
N THR A 25 -15.85 -30.54 -1.77
CA THR A 25 -14.50 -30.32 -2.31
C THR A 25 -13.43 -31.04 -1.49
N SER A 26 -12.35 -31.45 -2.14
CA SER A 26 -11.14 -31.94 -1.47
C SER A 26 -9.94 -31.04 -1.79
N SER A 27 -8.88 -31.10 -0.98
CA SER A 27 -7.67 -30.31 -1.18
C SER A 27 -6.43 -31.12 -0.85
N ASN A 28 -5.33 -30.88 -1.56
CA ASN A 28 -4.07 -31.58 -1.31
C ASN A 28 -3.38 -31.05 -0.05
N LYS A 29 -3.66 -29.80 0.31
CA LYS A 29 -3.14 -29.13 1.50
C LYS A 29 -4.26 -28.88 2.50
N VAL A 30 -3.88 -28.80 3.77
CA VAL A 30 -4.79 -28.32 4.81
C VAL A 30 -5.24 -26.90 4.44
N ALA A 31 -6.53 -26.61 4.61
CA ALA A 31 -7.09 -25.30 4.37
C ALA A 31 -6.25 -24.20 5.06
N PRO A 32 -5.97 -23.08 4.37
CA PRO A 32 -5.20 -21.98 4.94
C PRO A 32 -6.00 -21.19 5.99
N TYR A 33 -7.28 -21.53 6.19
CA TYR A 33 -8.16 -20.93 7.17
C TYR A 33 -8.38 -21.87 8.36
N LEU A 34 -8.51 -21.30 9.56
CA LEU A 34 -8.95 -22.01 10.76
C LEU A 34 -10.41 -22.42 10.61
N PHE A 35 -11.27 -21.47 10.24
CA PHE A 35 -12.66 -21.71 9.88
C PHE A 35 -13.10 -20.68 8.84
N ARG A 36 -14.21 -20.99 8.17
CA ARG A 36 -14.92 -20.09 7.27
C ARG A 36 -16.37 -20.04 7.69
N THR A 37 -16.97 -18.87 7.55
CA THR A 37 -18.38 -18.67 7.84
C THR A 37 -18.95 -17.61 6.90
N GLY A 38 -20.25 -17.64 6.68
CA GLY A 38 -20.88 -16.67 5.82
C GLY A 38 -22.37 -16.89 5.75
N PHE A 39 -23.01 -16.03 4.96
CA PHE A 39 -24.39 -16.18 4.56
C PHE A 39 -24.48 -16.17 3.03
N SER A 40 -25.54 -16.79 2.53
CA SER A 40 -25.86 -16.88 1.13
C SER A 40 -27.36 -16.78 0.96
N THR A 41 -27.78 -16.15 -0.12
CA THR A 41 -29.17 -16.07 -0.55
C THR A 41 -29.25 -16.49 -2.01
N GLU A 42 -30.32 -17.21 -2.33
CA GLU A 42 -30.64 -17.62 -3.68
C GLU A 42 -32.01 -17.04 -4.03
N ILE A 43 -32.09 -16.37 -5.17
CA ILE A 43 -33.32 -15.78 -5.69
C ILE A 43 -33.74 -16.66 -6.85
N HIS A 44 -34.97 -17.18 -6.79
CA HIS A 44 -35.49 -18.08 -7.81
C HIS A 44 -36.54 -17.42 -8.68
N ASN A 45 -37.42 -16.59 -8.12
CA ASN A 45 -38.44 -15.88 -8.89
C ASN A 45 -38.74 -14.51 -8.26
N PHE A 46 -39.17 -13.54 -9.08
CA PHE A 46 -39.59 -12.21 -8.65
C PHE A 46 -41.11 -12.08 -8.51
N ASN A 47 -41.89 -12.92 -9.19
CA ASN A 47 -43.35 -12.85 -9.14
C ASN A 47 -44.00 -14.25 -9.30
N PRO A 48 -44.49 -14.88 -8.21
CA PRO A 48 -44.36 -14.42 -6.82
C PRO A 48 -42.89 -14.44 -6.37
N PHE A 49 -42.51 -13.50 -5.51
CA PHE A 49 -41.13 -13.41 -5.01
C PHE A 49 -40.78 -14.67 -4.21
N ASN A 50 -39.74 -15.38 -4.62
CA ASN A 50 -39.27 -16.61 -3.96
C ASN A 50 -37.76 -16.57 -3.79
N THR A 51 -37.33 -16.75 -2.54
CA THR A 51 -35.92 -16.74 -2.15
C THR A 51 -35.66 -17.85 -1.15
N ALA A 52 -34.46 -18.40 -1.21
CA ALA A 52 -33.90 -19.28 -0.21
C ALA A 52 -32.72 -18.55 0.45
N GLY A 53 -32.47 -18.83 1.73
CA GLY A 53 -31.43 -18.17 2.51
C GLY A 53 -30.70 -19.16 3.40
N GLY A 54 -29.40 -18.99 3.59
CA GLY A 54 -28.61 -19.88 4.40
C GLY A 54 -27.44 -19.20 5.06
N LEU A 55 -27.05 -19.72 6.21
CA LEU A 55 -25.80 -19.43 6.88
C LEU A 55 -24.99 -20.71 7.02
N PHE A 56 -23.67 -20.58 6.97
CA PHE A 56 -22.79 -21.73 7.05
C PHE A 56 -21.56 -21.43 7.89
N PHE A 57 -21.00 -22.52 8.40
CA PHE A 57 -19.74 -22.56 9.12
C PHE A 57 -19.02 -23.84 8.70
N ASP A 58 -17.74 -23.75 8.33
CA ASP A 58 -16.91 -24.91 8.08
C ASP A 58 -15.49 -24.74 8.63
N MET A 59 -14.92 -25.83 9.11
CA MET A 59 -13.59 -25.88 9.70
C MET A 59 -12.91 -27.17 9.27
N GLU A 60 -11.67 -27.07 8.80
CA GLU A 60 -10.81 -28.24 8.60
C GLU A 60 -9.89 -28.41 9.82
N LEU A 61 -9.96 -29.54 10.52
CA LEU A 61 -9.11 -29.89 11.65
C LEU A 61 -7.77 -30.50 11.17
N SER A 62 -6.82 -30.66 12.09
CA SER A 62 -5.55 -31.34 11.79
C SER A 62 -5.82 -32.81 11.40
N ARG A 63 -5.14 -33.30 10.36
CA ARG A 63 -5.34 -34.62 9.70
C ARG A 63 -6.45 -34.69 8.65
N GLY A 64 -6.90 -33.56 8.13
CA GLY A 64 -7.79 -33.53 6.96
C GLY A 64 -9.24 -33.95 7.25
N PHE A 65 -9.62 -33.95 8.52
CA PHE A 65 -11.02 -34.04 8.93
C PHE A 65 -11.64 -32.65 8.83
N SER A 66 -12.75 -32.50 8.12
CA SER A 66 -13.52 -31.26 8.04
C SER A 66 -14.91 -31.45 8.60
N PHE A 67 -15.31 -30.48 9.40
CA PHE A 67 -16.63 -30.37 9.99
C PHE A 67 -17.31 -29.12 9.44
N GLY A 68 -18.60 -29.22 9.16
CA GLY A 68 -19.40 -28.08 8.79
C GLY A 68 -20.82 -28.13 9.33
N PHE A 69 -21.39 -26.95 9.42
CA PHE A 69 -22.73 -26.68 9.88
C PHE A 69 -23.38 -25.69 8.91
N SER A 70 -24.65 -25.91 8.61
CA SER A 70 -25.46 -25.03 7.77
C SER A 70 -26.84 -24.87 8.38
N ALA A 71 -27.35 -23.65 8.50
CA ALA A 71 -28.77 -23.41 8.75
C ALA A 71 -29.39 -22.77 7.51
N VAL A 72 -30.41 -23.41 6.94
CA VAL A 72 -30.99 -23.05 5.65
C VAL A 72 -32.50 -22.90 5.79
N ILE A 73 -33.04 -21.90 5.11
CA ILE A 73 -34.47 -21.71 4.87
C ILE A 73 -34.66 -21.95 3.36
N PRO A 74 -35.29 -23.07 2.96
CA PRO A 74 -35.50 -23.37 1.56
C PRO A 74 -36.55 -22.44 0.93
N GLY A 75 -36.52 -22.34 -0.40
CA GLY A 75 -37.54 -21.62 -1.17
C GLY A 75 -38.88 -22.34 -1.14
N ASP A 76 -39.96 -21.61 -1.43
CA ASP A 76 -41.32 -22.15 -1.41
C ASP A 76 -41.63 -23.04 -2.63
N THR A 77 -41.71 -24.35 -2.41
CA THR A 77 -42.05 -25.35 -3.44
C THR A 77 -43.53 -25.72 -3.48
N SER A 78 -44.40 -25.10 -2.67
CA SER A 78 -45.81 -25.52 -2.59
C SER A 78 -46.51 -25.35 -3.94
N HIS A 79 -47.25 -26.37 -4.37
CA HIS A 79 -48.12 -26.24 -5.54
C HIS A 79 -49.31 -25.34 -5.21
N VAL A 80 -49.64 -24.43 -6.12
CA VAL A 80 -50.90 -23.70 -6.01
C VAL A 80 -52.03 -24.72 -6.16
N LYS A 81 -52.81 -24.92 -5.10
CA LYS A 81 -54.03 -25.71 -5.20
C LYS A 81 -54.97 -24.99 -6.16
N GLU A 82 -55.25 -25.58 -7.32
CA GLU A 82 -56.38 -25.14 -8.14
C GLU A 82 -57.62 -25.22 -7.26
N LEU A 83 -58.22 -24.06 -6.94
CA LEU A 83 -59.53 -24.04 -6.33
C LEU A 83 -60.51 -24.64 -7.35
N PRO A 84 -61.59 -25.32 -6.91
CA PRO A 84 -62.61 -25.91 -7.80
C PRO A 84 -63.22 -24.95 -8.83
N ASN A 85 -62.96 -23.65 -8.67
CA ASN A 85 -63.50 -22.55 -9.45
C ASN A 85 -62.47 -21.95 -10.44
N GLY A 86 -61.31 -22.60 -10.65
CA GLY A 86 -60.28 -22.14 -11.59
C GLY A 86 -59.40 -20.99 -11.09
N TYR A 87 -59.46 -20.65 -9.80
CA TYR A 87 -58.59 -19.65 -9.18
C TYR A 87 -57.35 -20.31 -8.58
N SER A 88 -56.18 -19.80 -8.96
CA SER A 88 -54.89 -20.07 -8.32
C SER A 88 -54.69 -19.07 -7.16
N LEU A 89 -54.28 -19.54 -5.97
CA LEU A 89 -53.83 -18.66 -4.89
C LEU A 89 -52.68 -17.77 -5.40
N GLU A 90 -52.87 -16.45 -5.39
CA GLU A 90 -51.84 -15.46 -5.79
C GLU A 90 -50.67 -15.40 -4.79
N ASN A 91 -50.93 -15.76 -3.52
CA ASN A 91 -49.95 -15.77 -2.45
C ASN A 91 -49.77 -17.17 -1.86
N SER A 92 -48.51 -17.55 -1.65
CA SER A 92 -48.18 -18.79 -0.97
C SER A 92 -48.56 -18.75 0.51
N THR A 93 -49.13 -19.84 0.99
CA THR A 93 -49.39 -20.10 2.42
C THR A 93 -48.32 -20.99 3.05
N TYR A 94 -47.27 -21.33 2.29
CA TYR A 94 -46.19 -22.19 2.76
C TYR A 94 -45.22 -21.42 3.66
N ASN A 95 -45.02 -21.94 4.86
CA ASN A 95 -43.99 -21.48 5.76
C ASN A 95 -42.83 -22.50 5.73
N PRO A 96 -41.71 -22.21 5.04
CA PRO A 96 -40.61 -23.16 4.93
C PRO A 96 -40.02 -23.47 6.31
N PRO A 97 -39.77 -24.76 6.64
CA PRO A 97 -39.11 -25.12 7.88
C PRO A 97 -37.65 -24.65 7.84
N VAL A 98 -37.10 -24.33 9.02
CA VAL A 98 -35.66 -24.11 9.14
C VAL A 98 -34.97 -25.47 9.19
N GLU A 99 -33.97 -25.65 8.34
CA GLU A 99 -33.17 -26.86 8.25
C GLU A 99 -31.79 -26.66 8.86
N PHE A 100 -31.41 -27.49 9.83
CA PHE A 100 -30.07 -27.54 10.41
C PHE A 100 -29.32 -28.74 9.88
N GLY A 101 -28.34 -28.50 9.01
CA GLY A 101 -27.50 -29.53 8.39
C GLY A 101 -26.13 -29.64 9.05
N PHE A 102 -25.71 -30.86 9.33
CA PHE A 102 -24.33 -31.19 9.73
C PHE A 102 -23.61 -31.94 8.61
N HIS A 103 -22.33 -31.60 8.45
CA HIS A 103 -21.48 -32.09 7.37
C HIS A 103 -20.16 -32.58 7.93
N PHE A 104 -19.75 -33.77 7.54
CA PHE A 104 -18.53 -34.42 8.00
C PHE A 104 -17.79 -34.96 6.79
N GLN A 105 -16.51 -34.66 6.67
CA GLN A 105 -15.69 -35.16 5.58
C GLN A 105 -14.30 -35.49 6.10
N GLN A 106 -13.74 -36.59 5.62
CA GLN A 106 -12.39 -37.00 5.91
C GLN A 106 -11.62 -37.14 4.60
N ARG A 107 -10.51 -36.43 4.51
CA ARG A 107 -9.50 -36.66 3.48
C ARG A 107 -8.73 -37.94 3.81
N VAL A 108 -8.92 -38.96 2.97
CA VAL A 108 -8.39 -40.32 3.21
C VAL A 108 -7.08 -40.57 2.50
N TYR A 109 -6.86 -39.93 1.35
CA TYR A 109 -5.65 -40.14 0.56
C TYR A 109 -5.22 -38.85 -0.13
N THR A 110 -3.91 -38.63 -0.18
CA THR A 110 -3.29 -37.51 -0.90
C THR A 110 -2.00 -38.00 -1.53
N TYR A 111 -1.87 -37.89 -2.85
CA TYR A 111 -0.65 -38.24 -3.56
C TYR A 111 -0.40 -37.24 -4.69
N ASN A 112 0.76 -36.57 -4.62
CA ASN A 112 1.11 -35.46 -5.51
C ASN A 112 0.00 -34.42 -5.56
N ASP A 113 -0.64 -34.32 -6.72
CA ASP A 113 -1.66 -33.35 -7.07
C ASP A 113 -3.09 -33.89 -6.93
N ILE A 114 -3.25 -35.14 -6.48
CA ILE A 114 -4.53 -35.80 -6.33
C ILE A 114 -4.87 -36.00 -4.84
N SER A 115 -6.11 -35.73 -4.47
CA SER A 115 -6.65 -36.07 -3.16
C SER A 115 -7.99 -36.79 -3.28
N LEU A 116 -8.22 -37.75 -2.37
CA LEU A 116 -9.47 -38.48 -2.22
C LEU A 116 -10.05 -38.16 -0.84
N SER A 117 -11.30 -37.74 -0.82
CA SER A 117 -12.06 -37.52 0.40
C SER A 117 -13.35 -38.32 0.37
N VAL A 118 -13.75 -38.81 1.53
CA VAL A 118 -15.04 -39.46 1.76
C VAL A 118 -15.77 -38.71 2.85
N GLY A 119 -17.09 -38.65 2.80
CA GLY A 119 -17.84 -37.87 3.77
C GLY A 119 -19.32 -38.22 3.83
N LEU A 120 -19.91 -37.71 4.90
CA LEU A 120 -21.34 -37.70 5.17
C LEU A 120 -21.80 -36.25 5.13
N GLN A 121 -22.74 -35.94 4.26
CA GLN A 121 -23.26 -34.60 4.06
C GLN A 121 -24.76 -34.56 4.33
N ASP A 122 -25.28 -33.37 4.67
CA ASP A 122 -26.71 -33.14 4.82
C ASP A 122 -27.37 -34.08 5.86
N VAL A 123 -26.78 -34.20 7.06
CA VAL A 123 -27.50 -34.72 8.24
C VAL A 123 -28.44 -33.62 8.72
N VAL A 124 -29.69 -33.61 8.22
CA VAL A 124 -30.62 -32.48 8.38
C VAL A 124 -31.65 -32.72 9.47
N PHE A 125 -31.77 -31.75 10.38
CA PHE A 125 -32.88 -31.64 11.31
C PHE A 125 -33.81 -30.51 10.88
N GLU A 126 -35.09 -30.80 10.77
CA GLU A 126 -36.13 -29.84 10.38
C GLU A 126 -36.93 -29.40 11.60
N SER A 127 -37.20 -28.09 11.68
CA SER A 127 -38.14 -27.54 12.65
C SER A 127 -39.58 -27.83 12.20
N GLU A 128 -40.14 -28.94 12.64
CA GLU A 128 -41.50 -29.34 12.29
C GLU A 128 -42.55 -28.61 13.15
N GLN A 129 -43.47 -27.87 12.53
CA GLN A 129 -44.49 -27.08 13.25
C GLN A 129 -45.75 -27.89 13.65
N LYS A 130 -45.84 -29.16 13.24
CA LYS A 130 -47.07 -29.99 13.37
C LYS A 130 -46.96 -31.16 14.33
N SER A 131 -45.77 -31.48 14.83
CA SER A 131 -45.50 -32.56 15.79
C SER A 131 -45.17 -32.02 17.18
N ASP A 132 -45.40 -32.81 18.22
CA ASP A 132 -44.95 -32.50 19.59
C ASP A 132 -43.41 -32.51 19.72
N GLU A 133 -42.70 -33.04 18.72
CA GLU A 133 -41.25 -33.00 18.60
C GLU A 133 -40.78 -31.69 17.97
N ILE A 134 -39.84 -31.00 18.65
CA ILE A 134 -39.30 -29.68 18.26
C ILE A 134 -38.38 -29.77 17.01
N LEU A 135 -37.74 -30.92 16.79
CA LEU A 135 -36.83 -31.18 15.67
C LEU A 135 -37.00 -32.63 15.19
N SER A 136 -37.29 -32.84 13.90
CA SER A 136 -37.33 -34.17 13.27
C SER A 136 -36.16 -34.37 12.30
N LEU A 137 -35.61 -35.59 12.25
CA LEU A 137 -34.47 -35.92 11.38
C LEU A 137 -34.98 -36.28 9.97
N ASN A 138 -34.57 -35.51 8.96
CA ASN A 138 -34.83 -35.85 7.57
C ASN A 138 -33.75 -36.80 7.03
N THR A 139 -34.10 -38.08 6.95
CA THR A 139 -33.19 -39.13 6.46
C THR A 139 -33.07 -39.20 4.94
N SER A 140 -33.96 -38.54 4.19
CA SER A 140 -33.93 -38.54 2.71
C SER A 140 -32.80 -37.68 2.13
N LEU A 141 -32.38 -36.65 2.87
CA LEU A 141 -31.30 -35.74 2.49
C LEU A 141 -29.92 -36.26 2.88
N LEU A 142 -29.85 -37.28 3.74
CA LEU A 142 -28.60 -37.86 4.19
C LEU A 142 -27.80 -38.40 3.00
N SER A 143 -26.61 -37.84 2.81
CA SER A 143 -25.81 -38.09 1.61
C SER A 143 -24.45 -38.64 1.97
N LEU A 144 -24.10 -39.82 1.45
CA LEU A 144 -22.74 -40.33 1.49
C LEU A 144 -22.04 -39.94 0.18
N PHE A 145 -20.80 -39.47 0.24
CA PHE A 145 -20.08 -39.13 -0.97
C PHE A 145 -18.61 -39.54 -0.93
N THR A 146 -18.05 -39.67 -2.13
CA THR A 146 -16.62 -39.77 -2.38
C THR A 146 -16.26 -38.75 -3.45
N VAL A 147 -15.22 -37.95 -3.20
CA VAL A 147 -14.74 -36.94 -4.12
C VAL A 147 -13.24 -37.09 -4.35
N LEU A 148 -12.87 -37.16 -5.63
CA LEU A 148 -11.51 -37.08 -6.11
C LEU A 148 -11.25 -35.64 -6.59
N ALA A 149 -10.19 -35.02 -6.07
CA ALA A 149 -9.76 -33.70 -6.48
C ALA A 149 -8.38 -33.77 -7.13
N SER A 150 -8.17 -32.96 -8.17
CA SER A 150 -6.86 -32.72 -8.79
C SER A 150 -6.55 -31.22 -8.71
N GLU A 151 -5.36 -30.86 -8.26
CA GLU A 151 -4.90 -29.46 -8.21
C GLU A 151 -3.69 -29.28 -9.12
N LYS A 152 -3.78 -28.38 -10.11
CA LYS A 152 -2.71 -28.12 -11.07
C LYS A 152 -2.36 -26.65 -11.11
N ASP A 153 -1.08 -26.35 -10.96
CA ASP A 153 -0.54 -25.01 -11.16
C ASP A 153 -0.29 -24.77 -12.65
N LEU A 154 -0.90 -23.72 -13.21
CA LEU A 154 -0.87 -23.32 -14.61
C LEU A 154 -0.22 -21.92 -14.74
N GLY A 155 0.97 -21.76 -14.15
CA GLY A 155 1.66 -20.47 -14.05
C GLY A 155 0.95 -19.53 -13.08
N ASP A 156 0.48 -18.38 -13.58
CA ASP A 156 -0.25 -17.38 -12.79
C ASP A 156 -1.68 -17.82 -12.43
N TYR A 157 -2.17 -18.89 -13.06
CA TYR A 157 -3.46 -19.49 -12.79
C TYR A 157 -3.30 -20.79 -12.00
N LYS A 158 -4.28 -21.10 -11.14
CA LYS A 158 -4.35 -22.42 -10.48
C LYS A 158 -5.70 -23.04 -10.77
N MET A 159 -5.69 -24.28 -11.27
CA MET A 159 -6.90 -25.02 -11.58
C MET A 159 -7.08 -26.16 -10.58
N LYS A 160 -8.25 -26.21 -9.95
CA LYS A 160 -8.69 -27.38 -9.19
C LYS A 160 -9.84 -28.02 -9.92
N THR A 161 -9.85 -29.34 -10.00
CA THR A 161 -10.94 -30.12 -10.60
C THR A 161 -11.42 -31.14 -9.59
N TYR A 162 -12.74 -31.33 -9.53
CA TYR A 162 -13.44 -32.21 -8.62
C TYR A 162 -14.29 -33.17 -9.43
N MET A 163 -14.24 -34.45 -9.08
CA MET A 163 -15.14 -35.46 -9.64
C MET A 163 -15.50 -36.42 -8.52
N GLY A 164 -16.77 -36.76 -8.39
CA GLY A 164 -17.20 -37.61 -7.31
C GLY A 164 -18.54 -38.28 -7.54
N PHE A 165 -18.86 -39.17 -6.62
CA PHE A 165 -20.11 -39.90 -6.55
C PHE A 165 -20.78 -39.56 -5.22
N GLY A 166 -22.08 -39.34 -5.25
CA GLY A 166 -22.91 -39.05 -4.09
C GLY A 166 -24.15 -39.93 -4.07
N THR A 167 -24.74 -40.09 -2.89
CA THR A 167 -26.07 -40.68 -2.71
C THR A 167 -27.01 -39.67 -2.07
N GLY A 168 -28.32 -39.93 -2.13
CA GLY A 168 -29.32 -39.13 -1.41
C GLY A 168 -29.51 -37.74 -2.03
N GLY A 169 -29.32 -36.69 -1.22
CA GLY A 169 -29.42 -35.28 -1.64
C GLY A 169 -28.21 -34.72 -2.40
N LEU A 170 -27.16 -35.52 -2.60
CA LEU A 170 -26.00 -35.18 -3.43
C LEU A 170 -26.04 -35.97 -4.75
N ALA A 171 -26.06 -35.24 -5.87
CA ALA A 171 -26.19 -35.80 -7.21
C ALA A 171 -27.38 -36.75 -7.39
N PRO A 172 -28.63 -36.28 -7.11
CA PRO A 172 -29.79 -37.07 -7.49
C PRO A 172 -29.86 -37.20 -9.02
N THR A 173 -30.11 -38.42 -9.51
CA THR A 173 -30.20 -38.72 -10.94
C THR A 173 -31.48 -38.23 -11.59
N ASP A 174 -32.45 -37.79 -10.79
CA ASP A 174 -33.72 -37.27 -11.28
C ASP A 174 -34.10 -36.00 -10.53
N PRO A 175 -34.25 -34.85 -11.22
CA PRO A 175 -34.80 -33.63 -10.63
C PRO A 175 -36.31 -33.72 -10.35
N ASP A 176 -37.02 -34.70 -10.93
CA ASP A 176 -38.48 -34.78 -10.90
C ASP A 176 -39.01 -36.22 -11.03
N THR A 177 -39.69 -36.72 -9.99
CA THR A 177 -40.85 -37.61 -10.24
C THR A 177 -42.07 -37.07 -9.51
N MET A 178 -42.54 -35.89 -9.90
CA MET A 178 -43.99 -35.74 -10.04
C MET A 178 -44.37 -36.32 -11.41
N SER A 179 -44.68 -37.62 -11.41
CA SER A 179 -45.56 -38.14 -12.45
C SER A 179 -46.87 -37.35 -12.36
N PHE A 180 -47.16 -36.54 -13.36
CA PHE A 180 -48.54 -36.18 -13.65
C PHE A 180 -49.29 -37.49 -13.94
N VAL A 181 -49.91 -38.05 -12.90
CA VAL A 181 -51.00 -39.00 -13.12
C VAL A 181 -52.17 -38.14 -13.59
N ALA A 182 -52.29 -37.97 -14.91
CA ALA A 182 -53.61 -37.86 -15.50
C ALA A 182 -54.40 -39.03 -14.92
N SER A 183 -55.47 -38.73 -14.19
CA SER A 183 -56.43 -39.73 -13.78
C SER A 183 -57.17 -40.23 -15.02
N ASP A 184 -56.50 -41.03 -15.84
CA ASP A 184 -57.18 -41.93 -16.75
C ASP A 184 -57.12 -43.31 -16.11
N GLN A 185 -58.31 -43.88 -15.91
CA GLN A 185 -58.47 -45.13 -15.20
C GLN A 185 -57.76 -46.27 -15.94
N ASN A 186 -57.20 -47.18 -15.14
CA ASN A 186 -56.59 -48.46 -15.52
C ASN A 186 -55.20 -48.39 -16.15
N THR A 187 -54.18 -48.24 -15.32
CA THR A 187 -52.91 -48.95 -15.54
C THR A 187 -52.29 -49.25 -14.18
N GLU A 188 -52.09 -50.54 -13.88
CA GLU A 188 -51.35 -50.98 -12.70
C GLU A 188 -49.92 -50.43 -12.77
N VAL A 189 -49.56 -49.55 -11.83
CA VAL A 189 -48.20 -49.04 -11.71
C VAL A 189 -47.45 -49.95 -10.74
N SER A 190 -46.54 -50.70 -11.34
CA SER A 190 -45.53 -51.59 -10.77
C SER A 190 -44.79 -51.01 -9.56
N ASP A 191 -44.55 -51.88 -8.58
CA ASP A 191 -43.66 -51.73 -7.42
C ASP A 191 -42.44 -50.86 -7.73
N SER A 192 -42.40 -49.65 -7.18
CA SER A 192 -41.23 -48.78 -7.24
C SER A 192 -40.17 -49.35 -6.31
N VAL A 193 -39.22 -50.08 -6.91
CA VAL A 193 -37.95 -50.40 -6.28
C VAL A 193 -37.39 -49.09 -5.71
N THR A 194 -37.18 -49.05 -4.39
CA THR A 194 -36.45 -47.98 -3.69
C THR A 194 -34.99 -48.02 -4.13
N THR A 195 -34.73 -47.62 -5.38
CA THR A 195 -33.38 -47.47 -5.90
C THR A 195 -32.71 -46.36 -5.12
N THR A 196 -31.64 -46.69 -4.40
CA THR A 196 -30.77 -45.69 -3.76
C THR A 196 -30.29 -44.71 -4.84
N ASN A 197 -30.80 -43.48 -4.80
CA ASN A 197 -30.47 -42.43 -5.75
C ASN A 197 -28.98 -42.11 -5.61
N SER A 198 -28.17 -42.52 -6.60
CA SER A 198 -26.73 -42.31 -6.62
C SER A 198 -26.34 -41.66 -7.94
N GLY A 199 -25.63 -40.55 -7.90
CA GLY A 199 -25.21 -39.84 -9.10
C GLY A 199 -23.79 -39.33 -9.04
N VAL A 200 -23.42 -38.66 -10.13
CA VAL A 200 -22.08 -38.14 -10.37
C VAL A 200 -22.13 -36.62 -10.35
N PHE A 201 -21.13 -36.02 -9.72
CA PHE A 201 -20.90 -34.59 -9.79
C PHE A 201 -19.49 -34.28 -10.26
N VAL A 202 -19.35 -33.15 -10.93
CA VAL A 202 -18.07 -32.67 -11.47
C VAL A 202 -17.99 -31.17 -11.21
N GLY A 203 -16.80 -30.66 -10.90
CA GLY A 203 -16.61 -29.22 -10.84
C GLY A 203 -15.18 -28.80 -11.07
N PHE A 204 -14.98 -27.52 -11.32
CA PHE A 204 -13.68 -26.90 -11.39
C PHE A 204 -13.68 -25.54 -10.69
N LEU A 205 -12.52 -25.21 -10.14
CA LEU A 205 -12.20 -23.91 -9.59
C LEU A 205 -10.98 -23.39 -10.33
N LEU A 206 -11.13 -22.29 -11.08
CA LEU A 206 -10.03 -21.59 -11.71
C LEU A 206 -9.72 -20.34 -10.91
N LYS A 207 -8.57 -20.35 -10.23
CA LYS A 207 -8.04 -19.20 -9.53
C LYS A 207 -7.27 -18.32 -10.50
N THR A 208 -7.66 -17.07 -10.60
CA THR A 208 -7.09 -16.07 -11.51
C THR A 208 -6.12 -15.14 -10.76
N PRO A 209 -5.17 -14.50 -11.47
CA PRO A 209 -4.28 -13.50 -10.89
C PRO A 209 -4.97 -12.13 -10.70
N PHE A 210 -6.27 -11.99 -10.93
CA PHE A 210 -6.96 -10.74 -10.61
C PHE A 210 -7.06 -10.57 -9.10
N PHE A 211 -6.74 -9.37 -8.58
CA PHE A 211 -6.71 -9.08 -7.15
C PHE A 211 -5.71 -9.95 -6.35
N VAL A 212 -4.48 -10.14 -6.87
CA VAL A 212 -3.42 -10.97 -6.21
C VAL A 212 -3.22 -10.58 -4.74
N GLN A 213 -3.19 -9.29 -4.44
CA GLN A 213 -3.01 -8.75 -3.08
C GLN A 213 -4.06 -9.24 -2.08
N TRP A 214 -5.26 -9.62 -2.54
CA TRP A 214 -6.36 -10.13 -1.72
C TRP A 214 -6.59 -11.64 -1.94
N GLY A 215 -5.62 -12.32 -2.54
CA GLY A 215 -5.63 -13.76 -2.70
C GLY A 215 -6.34 -14.28 -3.95
N GLY A 216 -6.59 -13.45 -4.97
CA GLY A 216 -7.05 -13.90 -6.29
C GLY A 216 -8.57 -14.12 -6.40
N MET A 217 -9.15 -13.79 -7.57
CA MET A 217 -10.55 -14.09 -7.91
C MET A 217 -10.69 -15.54 -8.40
N ASP A 218 -11.71 -16.25 -7.92
CA ASP A 218 -11.99 -17.62 -8.34
C ASP A 218 -13.20 -17.65 -9.29
N ILE A 219 -13.06 -18.39 -10.39
CA ILE A 219 -14.16 -18.78 -11.28
C ILE A 219 -14.54 -20.22 -10.92
N VAL A 220 -15.81 -20.44 -10.65
CA VAL A 220 -16.37 -21.73 -10.25
C VAL A 220 -17.30 -22.21 -11.36
N GLY A 221 -17.14 -23.46 -11.76
CA GLY A 221 -18.11 -24.16 -12.60
C GLY A 221 -18.35 -25.54 -12.02
N GLU A 222 -19.60 -25.94 -11.87
CA GLU A 222 -19.95 -27.24 -11.31
C GLU A 222 -21.16 -27.83 -12.03
N PHE A 223 -21.24 -29.15 -11.99
CA PHE A 223 -22.38 -29.95 -12.34
C PHE A 223 -22.69 -30.80 -11.12
N ASP A 224 -23.85 -30.57 -10.51
CA ASP A 224 -24.23 -31.18 -9.23
C ASP A 224 -25.01 -32.50 -9.38
N GLY A 225 -25.18 -33.00 -10.61
CA GLY A 225 -26.02 -34.15 -10.96
C GLY A 225 -27.34 -33.74 -11.60
N THR A 226 -27.90 -32.59 -11.21
CA THR A 226 -29.20 -32.10 -11.67
C THR A 226 -29.11 -30.95 -12.68
N GLY A 227 -28.02 -30.19 -12.63
CA GLY A 227 -27.80 -29.03 -13.47
C GLY A 227 -26.40 -28.47 -13.38
N VAL A 228 -26.14 -27.46 -14.21
CA VAL A 228 -24.85 -26.75 -14.30
C VAL A 228 -24.95 -25.44 -13.54
N ASN A 229 -24.03 -25.23 -12.61
CA ASN A 229 -23.93 -24.01 -11.81
C ASN A 229 -22.60 -23.31 -12.13
N VAL A 230 -22.64 -21.97 -12.23
CA VAL A 230 -21.46 -21.16 -12.54
C VAL A 230 -21.39 -20.01 -11.55
N GLY A 231 -20.21 -19.79 -10.97
CA GLY A 231 -20.00 -18.81 -9.91
C GLY A 231 -18.73 -18.00 -10.07
N LEU A 232 -18.72 -16.84 -9.43
CA LEU A 232 -17.57 -15.97 -9.26
C LEU A 232 -17.37 -15.69 -7.78
N ARG A 233 -16.12 -15.77 -7.32
CA ARG A 233 -15.76 -15.47 -5.94
C ARG A 233 -14.73 -14.37 -5.94
N ILE A 234 -15.21 -13.16 -5.65
CA ILE A 234 -14.47 -11.92 -5.75
C ILE A 234 -13.92 -11.58 -4.36
N PRO A 235 -12.59 -11.51 -4.18
CA PRO A 235 -12.02 -11.10 -2.91
C PRO A 235 -12.26 -9.59 -2.71
N LEU A 236 -12.85 -9.23 -1.56
CA LEU A 236 -12.95 -7.84 -1.11
C LEU A 236 -11.73 -7.46 -0.28
N THR A 237 -11.22 -8.40 0.51
CA THR A 237 -9.95 -8.32 1.27
C THR A 237 -9.31 -9.72 1.32
N SER A 238 -8.23 -9.93 2.09
CA SER A 238 -7.66 -11.26 2.30
C SER A 238 -8.62 -12.24 2.97
N ASP A 239 -9.59 -11.70 3.73
CA ASP A 239 -10.44 -12.46 4.65
C ASP A 239 -11.89 -12.51 4.16
N TYR A 240 -12.37 -11.48 3.46
CA TYR A 240 -13.74 -11.39 2.97
C TYR A 240 -13.85 -11.65 1.47
N ARG A 241 -14.81 -12.49 1.08
CA ARG A 241 -15.14 -12.79 -0.32
C ARG A 241 -16.62 -12.59 -0.59
N LEU A 242 -16.92 -11.91 -1.69
CA LEU A 242 -18.23 -11.84 -2.30
C LEU A 242 -18.39 -13.00 -3.28
N ASN A 243 -19.38 -13.86 -3.05
CA ASN A 243 -19.72 -14.97 -3.93
C ASN A 243 -20.96 -14.58 -4.75
N LEU A 244 -20.85 -14.72 -6.06
CA LEU A 244 -21.94 -14.57 -7.02
C LEU A 244 -22.08 -15.88 -7.77
N GLY A 245 -23.27 -16.21 -8.25
CA GLY A 245 -23.40 -17.35 -9.16
C GLY A 245 -24.80 -17.56 -9.68
N PHE A 246 -24.90 -18.35 -10.73
CA PHE A 246 -26.14 -18.85 -11.29
C PHE A 246 -26.20 -20.36 -11.07
N THR A 247 -27.33 -20.84 -10.56
CA THR A 247 -27.64 -22.26 -10.44
C THR A 247 -28.57 -22.69 -11.57
N HIS A 248 -28.43 -23.95 -12.01
CA HIS A 248 -29.18 -24.56 -13.12
C HIS A 248 -29.26 -23.66 -14.36
N ILE A 249 -28.10 -23.21 -14.85
CA ILE A 249 -28.02 -22.25 -15.96
C ILE A 249 -28.71 -22.75 -17.23
N GLU A 250 -28.75 -24.07 -17.42
CA GLU A 250 -29.44 -24.75 -18.52
C GLU A 250 -30.96 -24.57 -18.48
N LYS A 251 -31.53 -24.31 -17.30
CA LYS A 251 -32.97 -24.08 -17.08
C LYS A 251 -33.33 -22.60 -16.98
N LEU A 252 -32.41 -21.67 -17.23
CA LEU A 252 -32.69 -20.22 -17.23
C LEU A 252 -33.92 -19.79 -18.06
N PRO A 253 -34.23 -20.40 -19.23
CA PRO A 253 -35.46 -20.06 -19.97
C PRO A 253 -36.74 -20.29 -19.16
N GLU A 254 -36.70 -21.18 -18.18
CA GLU A 254 -37.81 -21.53 -17.29
C GLU A 254 -37.85 -20.66 -16.03
N TRP A 255 -37.03 -19.60 -15.92
CA TRP A 255 -37.02 -18.70 -14.76
C TRP A 255 -38.38 -18.08 -14.43
N GLY A 256 -39.21 -17.85 -15.46
CA GLY A 256 -40.57 -17.33 -15.28
C GLY A 256 -41.55 -18.35 -14.68
N ASN A 257 -41.17 -19.63 -14.60
CA ASN A 257 -42.00 -20.68 -14.03
C ASN A 257 -42.00 -20.61 -12.49
N ARG A 258 -42.90 -21.35 -11.86
CA ARG A 258 -42.95 -21.42 -10.39
C ARG A 258 -41.80 -22.29 -9.89
N TYR A 259 -41.16 -21.92 -8.79
CA TYR A 259 -40.07 -22.65 -8.13
C TYR A 259 -40.36 -24.15 -7.92
N TRP A 260 -39.35 -24.99 -8.24
CA TRP A 260 -39.28 -26.43 -7.99
C TRP A 260 -37.85 -26.83 -7.61
N SER A 261 -37.61 -28.11 -7.30
CA SER A 261 -36.30 -28.60 -6.85
C SER A 261 -35.19 -28.57 -7.92
N GLY A 262 -35.48 -28.14 -9.14
CA GLY A 262 -34.47 -27.93 -10.19
C GLY A 262 -34.48 -26.52 -10.76
N HIS A 263 -35.16 -25.57 -10.11
CA HIS A 263 -35.37 -24.23 -10.66
C HIS A 263 -34.06 -23.43 -10.71
N PRO A 264 -33.79 -22.69 -11.80
CA PRO A 264 -32.64 -21.81 -11.88
C PRO A 264 -32.65 -20.75 -10.78
N GLY A 265 -31.48 -20.34 -10.34
CA GLY A 265 -31.36 -19.38 -9.24
C GLY A 265 -30.20 -18.42 -9.46
N PHE A 266 -30.33 -17.22 -8.91
CA PHE A 266 -29.23 -16.29 -8.76
C PHE A 266 -28.81 -16.28 -7.30
N SER A 267 -27.55 -16.64 -7.07
CA SER A 267 -26.93 -16.73 -5.76
C SER A 267 -26.04 -15.54 -5.46
N LEU A 268 -26.18 -15.01 -4.24
CA LEU A 268 -25.38 -13.94 -3.67
C LEU A 268 -24.97 -14.36 -2.26
N GLY A 269 -23.68 -14.35 -1.96
CA GLY A 269 -23.19 -14.67 -0.63
C GLY A 269 -22.00 -13.83 -0.21
N LEU A 270 -21.83 -13.68 1.10
CA LEU A 270 -20.66 -13.07 1.71
C LEU A 270 -20.01 -14.09 2.64
N ALA A 271 -18.74 -14.38 2.42
CA ALA A 271 -17.98 -15.31 3.22
C ALA A 271 -16.78 -14.63 3.86
N MET A 272 -16.53 -14.96 5.13
CA MET A 272 -15.34 -14.61 5.89
C MET A 272 -14.49 -15.86 6.11
N MET A 273 -13.20 -15.76 5.82
CA MET A 273 -12.21 -16.82 5.98
C MET A 273 -11.22 -16.37 7.05
N VAL A 274 -11.22 -17.02 8.21
CA VAL A 274 -10.28 -16.67 9.29
C VAL A 274 -9.00 -17.47 9.07
N PRO A 275 -7.83 -16.83 8.85
CA PRO A 275 -6.59 -17.53 8.55
C PRO A 275 -6.17 -18.44 9.73
N ARG A 276 -5.52 -19.56 9.39
CA ARG A 276 -4.92 -20.47 10.36
C ARG A 276 -3.52 -19.97 10.69
N ASP A 277 -3.27 -19.64 11.95
CA ASP A 277 -1.93 -19.23 12.39
C ASP A 277 -0.93 -20.36 12.08
N PRO A 278 0.15 -20.12 11.31
CA PRO A 278 1.21 -21.10 11.22
C PRO A 278 1.82 -21.20 12.61
N LEU A 279 1.69 -22.36 13.26
CA LEU A 279 2.42 -22.67 14.50
C LEU A 279 3.90 -22.33 14.30
N LYS A 280 4.33 -21.13 14.71
CA LYS A 280 5.76 -20.82 14.84
C LYS A 280 6.24 -21.72 15.97
N ARG A 281 6.82 -22.87 15.62
CA ARG A 281 7.70 -23.58 16.53
C ARG A 281 8.82 -22.61 16.87
N ILE A 282 8.73 -21.97 18.03
CA ILE A 282 9.87 -21.29 18.64
C ILE A 282 10.91 -22.39 18.84
N ARG A 283 11.91 -22.47 17.97
CA ARG A 283 13.14 -23.22 18.27
C ARG A 283 13.82 -22.44 19.39
N SER A 284 13.55 -22.81 20.64
CA SER A 284 14.37 -22.38 21.76
C SER A 284 15.77 -22.97 21.56
N GLY A 285 16.77 -22.09 21.42
CA GLY A 285 18.16 -22.49 21.59
C GLY A 285 18.43 -22.91 23.05
N PRO A 286 19.57 -23.53 23.35
CA PRO A 286 19.81 -24.24 24.62
C PRO A 286 19.97 -23.34 25.86
N SER A 287 19.82 -22.02 25.73
CA SER A 287 20.17 -21.07 26.78
C SER A 287 19.25 -19.86 26.79
N SER A 288 18.08 -20.01 27.41
CA SER A 288 17.40 -18.92 28.12
C SER A 288 16.37 -19.51 29.09
N PRO A 289 16.43 -19.17 30.40
CA PRO A 289 15.42 -19.61 31.35
C PRO A 289 14.14 -18.82 31.14
N THR A 290 13.03 -19.55 31.09
CA THR A 290 11.66 -19.04 31.10
C THR A 290 11.40 -18.24 32.37
N ASN A 291 10.93 -17.00 32.23
CA ASN A 291 10.22 -16.34 33.32
C ASN A 291 8.76 -16.16 32.90
N ILE A 292 7.91 -16.95 33.57
CA ILE A 292 6.46 -16.96 33.49
C ILE A 292 6.03 -16.11 34.70
N TYR A 293 5.21 -15.07 34.46
CA TYR A 293 4.68 -14.06 35.40
C TYR A 293 5.49 -12.75 35.55
N GLY A 294 4.95 -11.68 34.97
CA GLY A 294 5.28 -10.28 35.27
C GLY A 294 4.72 -9.31 34.22
N PRO A 295 3.94 -8.27 34.59
CA PRO A 295 3.44 -7.29 33.62
C PRO A 295 4.45 -6.14 33.45
N GLY A 296 4.69 -5.74 32.20
CA GLY A 296 5.21 -4.42 31.88
C GLY A 296 6.56 -4.34 31.16
N GLU A 297 6.53 -3.52 30.12
CA GLU A 297 7.58 -2.62 29.60
C GLU A 297 8.46 -3.02 28.40
N ALA A 298 8.55 -1.99 27.56
CA ALA A 298 9.13 -1.93 26.24
C ALA A 298 10.67 -1.90 26.28
N GLY A 299 11.29 -2.48 25.25
CA GLY A 299 12.74 -2.48 25.08
C GLY A 299 13.16 -2.94 23.69
N SER A 300 12.98 -2.05 22.71
CA SER A 300 13.76 -1.87 21.48
C SER A 300 14.91 -2.84 21.19
N SER A 301 14.79 -3.62 20.10
CA SER A 301 15.87 -3.78 19.11
C SER A 301 15.38 -4.52 17.85
N GLY A 302 15.23 -3.78 16.75
CA GLY A 302 15.80 -4.18 15.47
C GLY A 302 15.08 -5.18 14.56
N ASP A 303 13.90 -5.71 14.91
CA ASP A 303 13.09 -6.47 13.96
C ASP A 303 11.60 -6.35 14.33
N ASN A 304 10.96 -5.29 13.85
CA ASN A 304 9.50 -5.15 13.92
C ASN A 304 8.86 -6.16 12.94
N THR A 305 9.02 -7.47 13.19
CA THR A 305 8.07 -8.44 12.66
C THR A 305 6.80 -8.28 13.48
N ILE A 306 6.02 -7.26 13.11
CA ILE A 306 4.68 -7.02 13.63
C ILE A 306 3.90 -8.33 13.42
N SER A 307 3.31 -8.81 14.50
CA SER A 307 2.44 -9.99 14.50
C SER A 307 1.40 -9.83 13.39
N LEU A 308 1.46 -10.72 12.39
CA LEU A 308 0.74 -10.69 11.11
C LEU A 308 -0.80 -10.75 11.20
N HIS A 309 -1.38 -10.57 12.39
CA HIS A 309 -2.77 -10.90 12.68
C HIS A 309 -3.49 -9.74 13.37
N ARG A 310 -3.58 -8.61 12.67
CA ARG A 310 -4.71 -7.70 12.81
C ARG A 310 -5.44 -7.71 11.48
N ASP A 311 -6.76 -7.59 11.53
CA ASP A 311 -7.68 -7.36 10.41
C ASP A 311 -6.97 -6.68 9.21
N SER A 312 -7.14 -7.21 8.01
CA SER A 312 -6.51 -6.68 6.80
C SER A 312 -6.78 -5.19 6.58
N THR A 313 -7.93 -4.69 7.05
CA THR A 313 -8.24 -3.25 7.06
C THR A 313 -7.35 -2.45 8.02
N ILE A 314 -7.06 -3.02 9.20
CA ILE A 314 -6.18 -2.41 10.20
C ILE A 314 -4.72 -2.43 9.73
N VAL A 315 -4.29 -3.49 9.04
CA VAL A 315 -2.94 -3.56 8.44
C VAL A 315 -2.78 -2.46 7.39
N MET A 316 -3.76 -2.29 6.49
CA MET A 316 -3.72 -1.22 5.50
C MET A 316 -3.74 0.17 6.14
N ALA A 317 -4.55 0.37 7.19
CA ALA A 317 -4.57 1.61 7.96
C ALA A 317 -3.21 1.90 8.62
N ASN A 318 -2.56 0.88 9.19
CA ASN A 318 -1.24 1.04 9.81
C ASN A 318 -0.17 1.39 8.77
N VAL A 319 -0.15 0.73 7.62
CA VAL A 319 0.79 1.05 6.53
C VAL A 319 0.59 2.49 6.05
N ALA A 320 -0.66 2.95 5.93
CA ALA A 320 -0.96 4.34 5.59
C ALA A 320 -0.46 5.32 6.67
N VAL A 321 -0.59 4.97 7.95
CA VAL A 321 -0.10 5.80 9.06
C VAL A 321 1.43 5.81 9.14
N GLU A 322 2.09 4.67 8.95
CA GLU A 322 3.55 4.56 8.97
C GLU A 322 4.19 5.32 7.80
N THR A 323 3.64 5.17 6.58
CA THR A 323 4.11 5.91 5.41
C THR A 323 3.96 7.43 5.58
N LEU A 324 2.87 7.88 6.22
CA LEU A 324 2.67 9.29 6.59
C LEU A 324 3.69 9.76 7.63
N ARG A 325 4.02 8.91 8.60
CA ARG A 325 5.02 9.22 9.63
C ARG A 325 6.42 9.37 9.04
N ASP A 326 6.80 8.49 8.12
CA ASP A 326 8.11 8.53 7.45
C ASP A 326 8.24 9.77 6.55
N SER A 327 7.18 10.09 5.80
CA SER A 327 7.15 11.31 4.97
C SER A 327 7.22 12.58 5.84
N MET A 328 6.59 12.59 7.01
CA MET A 328 6.71 13.69 7.96
C MET A 328 8.13 13.80 8.56
N ALA A 329 8.81 12.68 8.81
CA ALA A 329 10.20 12.67 9.27
C ALA A 329 11.15 13.21 8.19
N LEU A 330 10.95 12.86 6.92
CA LEU A 330 11.71 13.40 5.79
C LEU A 330 11.54 14.94 5.71
N MET A 331 10.30 15.43 5.75
CA MET A 331 9.99 16.86 5.72
C MET A 331 10.66 17.62 6.87
N ASN A 332 10.66 17.06 8.08
CA ASN A 332 11.35 17.65 9.22
C ASN A 332 12.87 17.76 9.00
N ASN A 333 13.49 16.77 8.34
CA ASN A 333 14.91 16.81 8.01
C ASN A 333 15.22 17.86 6.92
N GLU A 334 14.36 17.98 5.90
CA GLU A 334 14.49 19.03 4.88
C GLU A 334 14.36 20.42 5.47
N MET A 335 13.37 20.63 6.36
CA MET A 335 13.20 21.88 7.11
C MET A 335 14.46 22.25 7.90
N ARG A 336 15.08 21.28 8.60
CA ARG A 336 16.33 21.52 9.33
C ARG A 336 17.49 21.91 8.40
N ASN A 337 17.61 21.25 7.24
CA ASN A 337 18.64 21.60 6.25
C ASN A 337 18.42 23.01 5.68
N LEU A 338 17.18 23.37 5.37
CA LEU A 338 16.82 24.71 4.91
C LEU A 338 17.14 25.77 5.97
N LEU A 339 16.84 25.51 7.25
CA LEU A 339 17.17 26.42 8.34
C LEU A 339 18.68 26.66 8.46
N VAL A 340 19.49 25.60 8.34
CA VAL A 340 20.96 25.72 8.36
C VAL A 340 21.46 26.57 7.18
N ARG A 341 20.91 26.37 5.98
CA ARG A 341 21.26 27.18 4.80
C ARG A 341 20.87 28.65 4.96
N LEU A 342 19.69 28.92 5.53
CA LEU A 342 19.22 30.27 5.80
C LEU A 342 20.16 30.99 6.77
N ASN A 343 20.52 30.34 7.87
CA ASN A 343 21.47 30.89 8.84
C ASN A 343 22.84 31.17 8.21
N ALA A 344 23.33 30.28 7.33
CA ALA A 344 24.58 30.51 6.62
C ALA A 344 24.52 31.71 5.65
N MET A 345 23.40 31.88 4.93
CA MET A 345 23.19 33.05 4.07
C MET A 345 23.10 34.35 4.87
N GLU A 346 22.43 34.34 6.02
CA GLU A 346 22.32 35.50 6.90
C GLU A 346 23.69 35.93 7.45
N GLN A 347 24.53 34.97 7.87
CA GLN A 347 25.91 35.24 8.28
C GLN A 347 26.74 35.82 7.14
N ASN A 348 26.63 35.27 5.93
CA ASN A 348 27.31 35.82 4.75
C ASN A 348 26.87 37.25 4.45
N SER A 349 25.56 37.54 4.53
CA SER A 349 25.03 38.90 4.35
C SER A 349 25.61 39.87 5.38
N LYS A 350 25.68 39.45 6.66
CA LYS A 350 26.27 40.27 7.73
C LYS A 350 27.75 40.53 7.49
N PHE A 351 28.52 39.49 7.15
CA PHE A 351 29.94 39.61 6.84
C PHE A 351 30.21 40.57 5.67
N LEU A 352 29.41 40.49 4.61
CA LEU A 352 29.50 41.39 3.47
C LEU A 352 29.16 42.83 3.86
N SER A 353 28.16 43.02 4.71
CA SER A 353 27.80 44.34 5.25
C SER A 353 28.95 44.94 6.05
N ASP A 354 29.52 44.18 6.99
CA ASP A 354 30.66 44.62 7.80
C ASP A 354 31.87 44.96 6.93
N SER A 355 32.19 44.11 5.94
CA SER A 355 33.26 44.35 4.97
C SER A 355 33.06 45.64 4.18
N LEU A 356 31.84 45.90 3.71
CA LEU A 356 31.50 47.12 2.98
C LEU A 356 31.65 48.37 3.86
N THR A 357 31.20 48.31 5.11
CA THR A 357 31.38 49.42 6.06
C THR A 357 32.85 49.69 6.35
N SER A 358 33.68 48.65 6.49
CA SER A 358 35.14 48.78 6.69
C SER A 358 35.80 49.43 5.47
N MET A 359 35.47 48.99 4.25
CA MET A 359 36.01 49.59 3.03
C MET A 359 35.64 51.07 2.94
N LYS A 360 34.38 51.41 3.22
CA LYS A 360 33.93 52.82 3.21
C LYS A 360 34.64 53.66 4.27
N LEU A 361 34.94 53.08 5.43
CA LEU A 361 35.71 53.77 6.46
C LEU A 361 37.16 53.99 6.03
N GLU A 362 37.79 52.97 5.45
CA GLU A 362 39.16 53.05 4.93
C GLU A 362 39.29 54.11 3.83
N THR A 363 38.33 54.16 2.88
CA THR A 363 38.31 55.19 1.84
C THR A 363 38.17 56.59 2.45
N ASN A 364 37.26 56.77 3.41
CA ASN A 364 37.08 58.07 4.09
C ASN A 364 38.34 58.50 4.85
N ILE A 365 39.02 57.58 5.52
CA ILE A 365 40.28 57.86 6.23
C ILE A 365 41.36 58.23 5.22
N SER A 366 41.49 57.47 4.12
CA SER A 366 42.45 57.75 3.05
C SER A 366 42.22 59.13 2.42
N GLU A 367 40.96 59.47 2.09
CA GLU A 367 40.60 60.79 1.57
C GLU A 367 40.92 61.92 2.56
N LYS A 368 40.61 61.73 3.85
CA LYS A 368 40.95 62.69 4.90
C LYS A 368 42.46 62.88 5.01
N ASN A 369 43.22 61.79 5.09
CA ASN A 369 44.68 61.83 5.18
C ASN A 369 45.29 62.49 3.94
N MET A 370 44.77 62.21 2.74
CA MET A 370 45.18 62.85 1.51
C MET A 370 44.92 64.37 1.54
N ASN A 371 43.76 64.79 2.02
CA ASN A 371 43.41 66.21 2.17
C ASN A 371 44.32 66.93 3.18
N GLU A 372 44.61 66.30 4.32
CA GLU A 372 45.53 66.84 5.34
C GLU A 372 46.98 66.89 4.82
N ALA A 373 47.45 65.84 4.13
CA ALA A 373 48.75 65.81 3.46
C ALA A 373 48.90 66.95 2.44
N MET A 374 47.86 67.20 1.62
CA MET A 374 47.84 68.32 0.66
C MET A 374 47.90 69.70 1.35
N ARG A 375 47.29 69.85 2.53
CA ARG A 375 47.38 71.09 3.32
C ARG A 375 48.80 71.34 3.82
N HIS A 376 49.46 70.33 4.37
CA HIS A 376 50.85 70.40 4.79
C HIS A 376 51.79 70.73 3.62
N LEU A 377 51.58 70.08 2.47
CA LEU A 377 52.32 70.39 1.25
C LEU A 377 52.15 71.85 0.79
N SER A 378 50.92 72.37 0.88
CA SER A 378 50.62 73.77 0.55
C SER A 378 51.29 74.75 1.52
N ARG A 379 51.40 74.41 2.81
CA ARG A 379 52.13 75.19 3.81
C ARG A 379 53.64 75.17 3.56
N SER A 380 54.20 73.99 3.27
CA SER A 380 55.60 73.84 2.88
C SER A 380 55.98 74.78 1.74
N LEU A 381 55.13 74.88 0.71
CA LEU A 381 55.37 75.78 -0.41
C LEU A 381 55.45 77.26 0.02
N ARG A 382 54.59 77.68 0.94
CA ARG A 382 54.62 79.05 1.47
C ARG A 382 55.93 79.33 2.20
N TYR A 383 56.38 78.42 3.07
CA TYR A 383 57.68 78.55 3.76
C TYR A 383 58.85 78.52 2.79
N PHE A 384 58.81 77.67 1.75
CA PHE A 384 59.83 77.61 0.71
C PHE A 384 60.00 78.96 -0.01
N TYR A 385 58.89 79.63 -0.37
CA TYR A 385 58.96 80.96 -0.98
C TYR A 385 59.35 82.07 0.00
N ALA A 386 59.07 81.89 1.29
CA ALA A 386 59.55 82.80 2.35
C ALA A 386 61.05 82.64 2.68
N GLY A 387 61.70 81.58 2.18
CA GLY A 387 63.11 81.27 2.45
C GLY A 387 63.35 80.39 3.68
N ASP A 388 62.30 80.02 4.43
CA ASP A 388 62.38 79.18 5.62
C ASP A 388 62.41 77.68 5.26
N TYR A 389 63.53 77.23 4.71
CA TYR A 389 63.68 75.86 4.19
C TYR A 389 63.58 74.76 5.26
N ARG A 390 63.89 75.06 6.53
CA ARG A 390 63.77 74.08 7.64
C ARG A 390 62.31 73.79 7.98
N GLU A 391 61.48 74.83 8.12
CA GLU A 391 60.04 74.65 8.35
C GLU A 391 59.34 74.09 7.10
N ALA A 392 59.82 74.44 5.89
CA ALA A 392 59.33 73.83 4.66
C ALA A 392 59.57 72.31 4.60
N LEU A 393 60.72 71.81 5.08
CA LEU A 393 61.00 70.38 5.18
C LEU A 393 60.11 69.69 6.21
N LYS A 394 59.93 70.30 7.39
CA LYS A 394 59.07 69.76 8.44
C LYS A 394 57.63 69.57 7.96
N GLU A 395 57.08 70.54 7.23
CA GLU A 395 55.74 70.42 6.64
C GLU A 395 55.68 69.37 5.52
N VAL A 396 56.77 69.14 4.77
CA VAL A 396 56.82 68.02 3.80
C VAL A 396 56.88 66.67 4.49
N ASP A 397 57.65 66.56 5.57
CA ASP A 397 57.78 65.32 6.32
C ASP A 397 56.42 64.94 6.95
N LEU A 398 55.67 65.89 7.52
CA LEU A 398 54.30 65.68 7.99
C LEU A 398 53.33 65.26 6.87
N SER A 399 53.50 65.80 5.66
CA SER A 399 52.72 65.39 4.48
C SER A 399 52.99 63.93 4.10
N LEU A 400 54.26 63.51 4.15
CA LEU A 400 54.69 62.15 3.85
C LEU A 400 54.35 61.14 4.96
N GLU A 401 54.25 61.58 6.22
CA GLU A 401 53.74 60.74 7.31
C GLU A 401 52.26 60.38 7.10
N LEU A 402 51.46 61.33 6.59
CA LEU A 402 50.03 61.12 6.31
C LEU A 402 49.78 60.40 4.97
N ASN A 403 50.61 60.65 3.96
CA ASN A 403 50.57 59.94 2.68
C ASN A 403 51.99 59.64 2.16
N PRO A 404 52.53 58.44 2.47
CA PRO A 404 53.89 58.06 2.09
C PRO A 404 54.14 57.91 0.60
N ASN A 405 53.08 57.84 -0.21
CA ASN A 405 53.15 57.60 -1.66
C ASN A 405 52.95 58.88 -2.47
N MET A 406 52.96 60.05 -1.83
CA MET A 406 52.69 61.32 -2.50
C MET A 406 53.92 61.81 -3.28
N ALA A 407 53.98 61.52 -4.57
CA ALA A 407 55.07 61.94 -5.47
C ALA A 407 55.39 63.44 -5.38
N LEU A 408 54.35 64.27 -5.29
CA LEU A 408 54.47 65.72 -5.15
C LEU A 408 55.19 66.17 -3.88
N ALA A 409 55.05 65.43 -2.78
CA ALA A 409 55.76 65.72 -1.53
C ALA A 409 57.26 65.41 -1.65
N TYR A 410 57.63 64.27 -2.26
CA TYR A 410 59.04 63.97 -2.55
C TYR A 410 59.67 64.97 -3.53
N ALA A 411 58.92 65.39 -4.57
CA ALA A 411 59.40 66.40 -5.51
C ALA A 411 59.71 67.74 -4.81
N ARG A 412 58.81 68.15 -3.92
CA ARG A 412 58.96 69.36 -3.11
C ARG A 412 60.12 69.25 -2.13
N ARG A 413 60.30 68.09 -1.48
CA ARG A 413 61.47 67.79 -0.62
C ARG A 413 62.78 67.92 -1.38
N GLY A 414 62.84 67.38 -2.60
CA GLY A 414 64.01 67.47 -3.48
C GLY A 414 64.38 68.92 -3.80
N SER A 415 63.38 69.73 -4.15
CA SER A 415 63.56 71.16 -4.41
C SER A 415 64.04 71.95 -3.19
N ILE A 416 63.57 71.61 -1.98
CA ILE A 416 64.04 72.23 -0.74
C ILE A 416 65.50 71.87 -0.46
N TYR A 417 65.89 70.59 -0.58
CA TYR A 417 67.29 70.18 -0.40
C TYR A 417 68.23 70.82 -1.42
N TYR A 418 67.79 70.97 -2.67
CA TYR A 418 68.56 71.68 -3.69
C TYR A 418 68.83 73.14 -3.30
N LYS A 419 67.84 73.85 -2.75
CA LYS A 419 68.02 75.22 -2.24
C LYS A 419 68.91 75.31 -1.01
N LEU A 420 68.96 74.26 -0.19
CA LEU A 420 69.89 74.12 0.93
C LEU A 420 71.32 73.74 0.49
N GLY A 421 71.56 73.51 -0.81
CA GLY A 421 72.86 73.13 -1.36
C GLY A 421 73.15 71.62 -1.33
N ASP A 422 72.23 70.79 -0.83
CA ASP A 422 72.38 69.33 -0.78
C ASP A 422 71.82 68.69 -2.06
N VAL A 423 72.62 68.74 -3.12
CA VAL A 423 72.27 68.21 -4.45
C VAL A 423 72.08 66.69 -4.45
N GLN A 424 72.79 65.98 -3.56
CA GLN A 424 72.68 64.52 -3.45
C GLN A 424 71.30 64.13 -2.91
N ARG A 425 70.86 64.71 -1.78
CA ARG A 425 69.53 64.44 -1.23
C ARG A 425 68.42 64.96 -2.13
N ALA A 426 68.65 66.04 -2.87
CA ALA A 426 67.71 66.53 -3.86
C ALA A 426 67.42 65.49 -4.95
N THR A 427 68.48 64.93 -5.54
CA THR A 427 68.40 63.91 -6.60
C THR A 427 67.70 62.64 -6.13
N ILE A 428 67.99 62.18 -4.91
CA ILE A 428 67.32 61.00 -4.32
C ILE A 428 65.82 61.24 -4.20
N ASN A 429 65.39 62.38 -3.65
CA ASN A 429 63.96 62.67 -3.47
C ASN A 429 63.24 62.90 -4.80
N TRP A 430 63.89 63.50 -5.80
CA TRP A 430 63.34 63.62 -7.15
C TRP A 430 63.20 62.26 -7.85
N ASN A 431 64.15 61.35 -7.70
CA ASN A 431 64.01 59.98 -8.20
C ASN A 431 62.89 59.21 -7.48
N LEU A 432 62.72 59.42 -6.16
CA LEU A 432 61.59 58.86 -5.42
C LEU A 432 60.25 59.42 -5.93
N ALA A 433 60.17 60.71 -6.24
CA ALA A 433 58.98 61.31 -6.84
C ALA A 433 58.62 60.63 -8.17
N LEU A 434 59.60 60.39 -9.06
CA LEU A 434 59.39 59.67 -10.31
C LEU A 434 59.07 58.18 -10.14
N ARG A 435 59.46 57.58 -9.01
CA ARG A 435 59.04 56.21 -8.68
C ARG A 435 57.55 56.13 -8.37
N TYR A 436 57.00 57.14 -7.70
CA TYR A 436 55.58 57.20 -7.32
C TYR A 436 54.70 57.81 -8.41
N ASP A 437 55.24 58.75 -9.21
CA ASP A 437 54.60 59.31 -10.40
C ASP A 437 55.63 59.39 -11.54
N PRO A 438 55.73 58.32 -12.37
CA PRO A 438 56.66 58.28 -13.49
C PRO A 438 56.46 59.41 -14.50
N GLU A 439 55.25 59.94 -14.62
CA GLU A 439 54.88 60.98 -15.60
C GLU A 439 55.07 62.41 -15.05
N TYR A 440 55.74 62.56 -13.91
CA TYR A 440 56.08 63.86 -13.35
C TYR A 440 57.16 64.58 -14.19
N THR A 441 56.72 65.22 -15.28
CA THR A 441 57.55 65.88 -16.30
C THR A 441 58.48 66.94 -15.72
N ASP A 442 58.03 67.76 -14.76
CA ASP A 442 58.86 68.81 -14.16
C ASP A 442 60.08 68.22 -13.45
N VAL A 443 59.88 67.16 -12.65
CA VAL A 443 60.97 66.48 -11.93
C VAL A 443 61.94 65.83 -12.91
N ARG A 444 61.42 65.21 -13.98
CA ARG A 444 62.22 64.62 -15.06
C ARG A 444 63.10 65.67 -15.75
N ASN A 445 62.54 66.84 -16.04
CA ASN A 445 63.27 67.96 -16.65
C ASN A 445 64.34 68.52 -15.71
N ILE A 446 64.04 68.63 -14.41
CA ILE A 446 65.01 69.08 -13.39
C ILE A 446 66.20 68.11 -13.31
N LEU A 447 65.95 66.80 -13.24
CA LEU A 447 67.01 65.80 -13.20
C LEU A 447 67.85 65.78 -14.48
N LYS A 448 67.22 65.94 -15.65
CA LYS A 448 67.92 66.04 -16.94
C LYS A 448 68.82 67.29 -17.00
N ALA A 449 68.32 68.45 -16.57
CA ALA A 449 69.12 69.67 -16.54
C ALA A 449 70.29 69.57 -15.54
N LEU A 450 70.08 68.89 -14.41
CA LEU A 450 71.12 68.67 -13.41
C LEU A 450 72.23 67.76 -13.95
N SER A 451 71.88 66.67 -14.64
CA SER A 451 72.87 65.76 -15.23
C SER A 451 73.66 66.42 -16.36
N GLU A 452 73.00 67.21 -17.22
CA GLU A 452 73.67 68.00 -18.26
C GLU A 452 74.65 69.03 -17.69
N ASN A 453 74.31 69.68 -16.57
CA ASN A 453 75.22 70.60 -15.88
C ASN A 453 76.40 69.88 -15.20
N GLN A 454 76.18 68.70 -14.61
CA GLN A 454 77.26 67.88 -14.05
C GLN A 454 78.26 67.44 -15.13
N LEU A 455 77.77 67.00 -16.30
CA LEU A 455 78.60 66.63 -17.45
C LEU A 455 79.46 67.81 -17.94
N LYS A 456 78.89 69.02 -18.02
CA LYS A 456 79.65 70.23 -18.37
C LYS A 456 80.71 70.59 -17.33
N SER A 457 80.40 70.49 -16.03
CA SER A 457 81.39 70.75 -14.97
C SER A 457 82.52 69.71 -14.91
N ALA A 458 82.25 68.46 -15.28
CA ALA A 458 83.27 67.42 -15.39
C ALA A 458 84.19 67.66 -16.59
N SER A 459 83.65 68.06 -17.74
CA SER A 459 84.45 68.36 -18.94
C SER A 459 85.37 69.58 -18.79
N PHE A 460 85.05 70.54 -17.92
CA PHE A 460 85.93 71.70 -17.61
C PHE A 460 87.07 71.37 -16.63
N ASN A 461 87.05 70.20 -15.97
CA ASN A 461 88.11 69.76 -15.05
C ASN A 461 89.08 68.74 -15.68
N GLU A 462 88.84 68.33 -16.94
CA GLU A 462 89.66 67.36 -17.70
C GLU A 462 90.44 67.99 -18.89
N GLU A 463 90.43 69.32 -19.02
CA GLU A 463 91.39 70.10 -19.84
C GLU A 463 92.41 70.81 -18.93
#